data_AF-A0A535NDR7-F1
#
_entry.id   AF-A0A535NDR7-F1
#
_cell.length_a   1.000
_cell.length_b   1.000
_cell.length_c   1.000
_cell.angle_alpha   90.00
_cell.angle_beta   90.00
_cell.angle_gamma   90.00
#
_symmetry.space_group_name_H-M   'P 1'
#
loop_
_entity.id
_entity.type
_entity.pdbx_description
1 polymer ?
#
loop_
_entity_poly.entity_id
_entity_poly.type
_entity_poly.pdbx_seq_one_letter_code
_entity_poly.pdbx_strand_id
1 'polypeptide(L)'
;MSALLAAIVPALHALQTELPAQAPQGGNIVGAQIAIGSLFSLHILIAGLVSGAAELGPAIEFLGYVRQRRNYDRLAHGLGRFITYYFSVSSTIAILLITVLLVGFWGRFWTTIVTIGWWPLFIEAWTFVLQVSLAYLWYYTWEPMRAFKGVHMAIGGLLAVASFLQVYMIDVIASYMLTPTNPQNPVRLALNPTSYPLTVHRTVGNLAY
;
A
#
# COMPACT_ATOMS: atom_id res chain seq x y z
N MET A 1 14.39 22.54 -21.77
CA MET A 1 14.03 21.22 -21.19
C MET A 1 15.25 20.28 -21.18
N SER A 2 16.48 20.75 -20.93
CA SER A 2 17.64 20.09 -21.59
C SER A 2 18.93 19.90 -20.77
N ALA A 3 19.07 20.41 -19.55
CA ALA A 3 20.30 20.18 -18.76
C ALA A 3 20.14 19.06 -17.72
N LEU A 4 18.99 19.01 -17.03
CA LEU A 4 18.72 18.00 -16.01
C LEU A 4 18.60 16.59 -16.61
N LEU A 5 17.85 16.45 -17.72
CA LEU A 5 17.69 15.18 -18.43
C LEU A 5 19.03 14.68 -19.02
N ALA A 6 19.90 15.59 -19.46
CA ALA A 6 21.21 15.25 -20.04
C ALA A 6 22.21 14.71 -19.02
N ALA A 7 22.06 15.06 -17.73
CA ALA A 7 22.88 14.50 -16.64
C ALA A 7 22.27 13.21 -16.07
N ILE A 8 20.94 13.15 -15.98
CA ILE A 8 20.19 12.03 -15.40
C ILE A 8 20.31 10.77 -16.26
N VAL A 9 20.19 10.88 -17.59
CA VAL A 9 20.21 9.72 -18.51
C VAL A 9 21.55 8.96 -18.48
N PRO A 10 22.73 9.60 -18.60
CA PRO A 10 24.00 8.90 -18.49
C PRO A 10 24.28 8.38 -17.08
N ALA A 11 23.84 9.09 -16.02
CA ALA A 11 23.93 8.59 -14.66
C ALA A 11 23.07 7.33 -14.44
N LEU A 12 21.87 7.28 -15.00
CA LEU A 12 21.01 6.08 -15.01
C LEU A 12 21.62 4.93 -15.82
N HIS A 13 22.25 5.23 -16.96
CA HIS A 13 22.94 4.23 -17.77
C HIS A 13 24.14 3.63 -17.04
N ALA A 14 24.94 4.47 -16.37
CA ALA A 14 26.06 4.03 -15.54
C ALA A 14 25.58 3.18 -14.36
N LEU A 15 24.48 3.58 -13.70
CA LEU A 15 23.88 2.78 -12.63
C LEU A 15 23.36 1.43 -13.15
N GLN A 16 22.78 1.38 -14.34
CA GLN A 16 22.32 0.14 -14.98
C GLN A 16 23.46 -0.81 -15.32
N THR A 17 24.64 -0.30 -15.68
CA THR A 17 25.81 -1.14 -15.98
C THR A 17 26.48 -1.73 -14.74
N GLU A 18 26.35 -1.07 -13.58
CA GLU A 18 26.94 -1.54 -12.32
C GLU A 18 26.00 -2.42 -11.49
N LEU A 19 24.69 -2.29 -11.67
CA LEU A 19 23.71 -3.10 -10.96
C LEU A 19 23.54 -4.48 -11.61
N PRO A 20 23.61 -5.58 -10.83
CA PRO A 20 23.37 -6.91 -11.38
C PRO A 20 21.93 -7.00 -11.90
N ALA A 21 21.75 -7.61 -13.08
CA ALA A 21 20.43 -7.78 -13.72
C ALA A 21 19.44 -8.61 -12.88
N GLN A 22 19.93 -9.32 -11.85
CA GLN A 22 19.14 -10.07 -10.88
C GLN A 22 19.70 -9.81 -9.48
N ALA A 23 18.81 -9.60 -8.52
CA ALA A 23 19.24 -9.43 -7.14
C ALA A 23 19.78 -10.75 -6.54
N PRO A 24 20.69 -10.69 -5.54
CA PRO A 24 21.33 -11.87 -4.95
C PRO A 24 20.31 -12.88 -4.39
N GLN A 25 20.67 -14.17 -4.42
CA GLN A 25 19.86 -15.24 -3.83
C GLN A 25 20.59 -15.84 -2.62
N GLY A 26 19.93 -15.86 -1.47
CA GLY A 26 20.49 -16.42 -0.24
C GLY A 26 20.53 -17.95 -0.26
N GLY A 27 21.61 -18.54 0.28
CA GLY A 27 21.81 -20.01 0.28
C GLY A 27 20.95 -20.79 1.28
N ASN A 28 20.41 -20.15 2.33
CA ASN A 28 19.57 -20.80 3.33
C ASN A 28 18.07 -20.56 3.06
N ILE A 29 17.49 -21.46 2.25
CA ILE A 29 16.10 -21.35 1.77
C ILE A 29 15.09 -21.47 2.93
N VAL A 30 15.32 -22.38 3.88
CA VAL A 30 14.39 -22.63 5.00
C VAL A 30 14.34 -21.44 5.96
N GLY A 31 15.51 -20.89 6.32
CA GLY A 31 15.59 -19.69 7.15
C GLY A 31 14.92 -18.49 6.48
N ALA A 32 15.11 -18.33 5.17
CA ALA A 32 14.46 -17.27 4.39
C ALA A 32 12.94 -17.43 4.36
N GLN A 33 12.41 -18.64 4.16
CA GLN A 33 10.97 -18.90 4.16
C GLN A 33 10.31 -18.58 5.50
N ILE A 34 10.93 -18.98 6.61
CA ILE A 34 10.40 -18.69 7.96
C ILE A 34 10.40 -17.18 8.21
N ALA A 35 11.50 -16.50 7.88
CA ALA A 35 11.63 -15.05 8.07
C ALA A 35 10.61 -14.27 7.23
N ILE A 36 10.52 -14.58 5.93
CA ILE A 36 9.55 -13.98 5.00
C ILE A 36 8.13 -14.23 5.49
N GLY A 37 7.76 -15.49 5.75
CA GLY A 37 6.40 -15.86 6.15
C GLY A 37 5.96 -15.17 7.45
N SER A 38 6.84 -15.15 8.45
CA SER A 38 6.53 -14.54 9.76
C SER A 38 6.37 -13.03 9.66
N LEU A 39 7.30 -12.36 8.97
CA LEU A 39 7.29 -10.90 8.88
C LEU A 39 6.20 -10.38 7.93
N PHE A 40 5.93 -11.06 6.81
CA PHE A 40 4.78 -10.72 5.96
C PHE A 40 3.45 -10.90 6.69
N SER A 41 3.32 -11.95 7.50
CA SER A 41 2.10 -12.15 8.31
C SER A 41 1.90 -10.99 9.29
N LEU A 42 2.96 -10.58 10.00
CA LEU A 42 2.91 -9.42 10.89
C LEU A 42 2.54 -8.13 10.14
N HIS A 43 3.17 -7.88 8.98
CA HIS A 43 2.89 -6.71 8.17
C HIS A 43 1.44 -6.68 7.70
N ILE A 44 0.92 -7.78 7.17
CA ILE A 44 -0.46 -7.88 6.67
C ILE A 44 -1.48 -7.62 7.79
N LEU A 45 -1.24 -8.11 9.01
CA LEU A 45 -2.12 -7.85 10.15
C LEU A 45 -2.21 -6.36 10.49
N ILE A 46 -1.06 -5.68 10.54
CA ILE A 46 -1.01 -4.25 10.86
C ILE A 46 -1.55 -3.41 9.69
N ALA A 47 -1.19 -3.78 8.45
CA ALA A 47 -1.65 -3.10 7.24
C ALA A 47 -3.17 -3.23 7.07
N GLY A 48 -3.74 -4.41 7.34
CA GLY A 48 -5.17 -4.64 7.31
C GLY A 48 -5.92 -3.77 8.32
N LEU A 49 -5.41 -3.71 9.56
CA LEU A 49 -5.99 -2.86 10.62
C LEU A 49 -5.93 -1.36 10.27
N VAL A 50 -4.81 -0.89 9.70
CA VAL A 50 -4.67 0.50 9.26
C VAL A 50 -5.57 0.80 8.06
N SER A 51 -5.68 -0.11 7.09
CA SER A 51 -6.58 0.04 5.93
C SER A 51 -8.05 0.09 6.36
N GLY A 52 -8.47 -0.84 7.21
CA GLY A 52 -9.82 -0.86 7.75
C GLY A 52 -10.18 0.43 8.49
N ALA A 53 -9.27 0.93 9.32
CA ALA A 53 -9.44 2.22 9.98
C ALA A 53 -9.50 3.40 8.99
N ALA A 54 -8.68 3.38 7.92
CA ALA A 54 -8.65 4.42 6.88
C ALA A 54 -9.91 4.44 6.01
N GLU A 55 -10.61 3.31 5.89
CA GLU A 55 -11.89 3.20 5.19
C GLU A 55 -13.07 3.55 6.11
N LEU A 56 -13.07 3.01 7.34
CA LEU A 56 -14.15 3.24 8.32
C LEU A 56 -14.12 4.65 8.91
N GLY A 57 -12.95 5.23 9.17
CA GLY A 57 -12.80 6.55 9.77
C GLY A 57 -13.56 7.65 9.02
N PRO A 58 -13.30 7.82 7.70
CA PRO A 58 -14.05 8.74 6.85
C PRO A 58 -15.54 8.42 6.76
N ALA A 59 -15.93 7.15 6.72
CA ALA A 59 -17.34 6.74 6.71
C ALA A 59 -18.05 7.15 8.02
N ILE A 60 -17.38 7.00 9.16
CA ILE A 60 -17.87 7.40 10.48
C ILE A 60 -17.93 8.93 10.58
N GLU A 61 -16.95 9.65 10.02
CA GLU A 61 -16.98 11.12 9.96
C GLU A 61 -18.21 11.60 9.18
N PHE A 62 -18.43 11.04 8.00
CA PHE A 62 -19.61 11.32 7.18
C PHE A 62 -20.90 11.03 7.94
N LEU A 63 -20.98 9.90 8.64
CA LEU A 63 -22.13 9.55 9.47
C LEU A 63 -22.33 10.54 10.63
N GLY A 64 -21.24 11.00 11.25
CA GLY A 64 -21.25 12.02 12.30
C GLY A 64 -21.79 13.36 11.81
N TYR A 65 -21.44 13.74 10.58
CA TYR A 65 -21.96 14.92 9.90
C TYR A 65 -23.46 14.77 9.58
N VAL A 66 -23.89 13.65 8.98
CA VAL A 66 -25.31 13.44 8.65
C VAL A 66 -26.19 13.33 9.89
N ARG A 67 -25.74 12.60 10.92
CA ARG A 67 -26.51 12.37 12.16
C ARG A 67 -26.35 13.47 13.20
N GLN A 68 -25.48 14.46 12.97
CA GLN A 68 -25.20 15.56 13.90
C GLN A 68 -24.87 15.08 15.33
N ARG A 69 -24.19 13.93 15.45
CA ARG A 69 -23.86 13.30 16.73
C ARG A 69 -22.35 13.37 16.99
N ARG A 70 -21.99 14.13 18.02
CA ARG A 70 -20.59 14.37 18.45
C ARG A 70 -19.82 13.10 18.84
N ASN A 71 -20.50 12.00 19.15
CA ASN A 71 -19.85 10.73 19.47
C ASN A 71 -19.17 10.10 18.24
N TYR A 72 -19.77 10.21 17.05
CA TYR A 72 -19.16 9.69 15.82
C TYR A 72 -17.96 10.54 15.40
N ASP A 73 -18.05 11.87 15.52
CA ASP A 73 -16.94 12.78 15.21
C ASP A 73 -15.72 12.50 16.12
N ARG A 74 -15.94 12.25 17.42
CA ARG A 74 -14.89 11.81 18.35
C ARG A 74 -14.27 10.47 17.97
N LEU A 75 -15.10 9.51 17.55
CA LEU A 75 -14.63 8.19 17.12
C LEU A 75 -13.77 8.30 15.86
N ALA A 76 -14.22 9.05 14.85
CA ALA A 76 -13.47 9.27 13.62
C ALA A 76 -12.13 9.98 13.88
N HIS A 77 -12.11 11.00 14.74
CA HIS A 77 -10.86 11.66 15.15
C HIS A 77 -9.93 10.69 15.89
N GLY A 78 -10.48 9.83 16.76
CA GLY A 78 -9.73 8.77 17.44
C GLY A 78 -9.08 7.79 16.46
N LEU A 79 -9.80 7.39 15.41
CA LEU A 79 -9.28 6.56 14.33
C LEU A 79 -8.19 7.28 13.52
N GLY A 80 -8.35 8.57 13.24
CA GLY A 80 -7.30 9.37 12.59
C GLY A 80 -5.99 9.39 13.37
N ARG A 81 -6.08 9.51 14.70
CA ARG A 81 -4.92 9.42 15.59
C ARG A 81 -4.27 8.05 15.53
N PHE A 82 -5.08 6.99 15.60
CA PHE A 82 -4.62 5.61 15.50
C PHE A 82 -3.87 5.35 14.19
N ILE A 83 -4.48 5.70 13.05
CA ILE A 83 -3.88 5.56 11.71
C ILE A 83 -2.53 6.27 11.69
N THR A 84 -2.47 7.55 12.07
CA THR A 84 -1.25 8.36 12.00
C THR A 84 -0.08 7.73 12.77
N TYR A 85 -0.32 7.15 13.94
CA TYR A 85 0.74 6.51 14.72
C TYR A 85 1.13 5.12 14.21
N TYR A 86 0.16 4.27 13.87
CA TYR A 86 0.43 2.90 13.46
C TYR A 86 0.92 2.79 12.01
N PHE A 87 0.61 3.78 11.17
CA PHE A 87 1.05 3.81 9.78
C PHE A 87 2.58 3.79 9.66
N SER A 88 3.29 4.55 10.51
CA SER A 88 4.76 4.60 10.50
C SER A 88 5.40 3.24 10.82
N VAL A 89 4.84 2.51 11.80
CA VAL A 89 5.30 1.17 12.16
C VAL A 89 5.06 0.19 11.02
N SER A 90 3.84 0.20 10.45
CA SER A 90 3.48 -0.66 9.31
C SER A 90 4.42 -0.42 8.12
N SER A 91 4.66 0.85 7.79
CA SER A 91 5.53 1.27 6.68
C SER A 91 6.98 0.83 6.87
N THR A 92 7.50 0.97 8.09
CA THR A 92 8.88 0.59 8.39
C THR A 92 9.07 -0.92 8.20
N ILE A 93 8.11 -1.72 8.66
CA ILE A 93 8.13 -3.18 8.47
C ILE A 93 8.05 -3.52 6.97
N ALA A 94 7.16 -2.86 6.22
CA ALA A 94 7.01 -3.07 4.77
C ALA A 94 8.31 -2.79 3.99
N ILE A 95 8.94 -1.66 4.27
CA ILE A 95 10.19 -1.26 3.60
C ILE A 95 11.30 -2.26 3.93
N LEU A 96 11.47 -2.61 5.21
CA LEU A 96 12.46 -3.61 5.63
C LEU A 96 12.22 -4.98 4.98
N LEU A 97 10.95 -5.42 4.88
CA LEU A 97 10.57 -6.64 4.18
C LEU A 97 11.03 -6.64 2.73
N ILE A 98 10.75 -5.55 2.00
CA ILE A 98 11.11 -5.43 0.59
C ILE A 98 12.63 -5.37 0.42
N THR A 99 13.32 -4.50 1.16
CA THR A 99 14.74 -4.23 0.95
C THR A 99 15.65 -5.33 1.48
N VAL A 100 15.31 -5.95 2.62
CA VAL A 100 16.18 -6.95 3.25
C VAL A 100 15.81 -8.36 2.83
N LEU A 101 14.51 -8.70 2.83
CA LEU A 101 14.09 -10.08 2.60
C LEU A 101 13.91 -10.39 1.12
N LEU A 102 13.12 -9.59 0.42
CA LEU A 102 12.83 -9.83 -0.99
C LEU A 102 14.06 -9.56 -1.87
N VAL A 103 14.70 -8.41 -1.74
CA VAL A 103 15.91 -8.09 -2.51
C VAL A 103 17.12 -8.90 -2.03
N GLY A 104 17.29 -9.11 -0.72
CA GLY A 104 18.48 -9.75 -0.17
C GLY A 104 18.47 -11.29 -0.24
N PHE A 105 17.35 -11.95 0.05
CA PHE A 105 17.27 -13.41 0.08
C PHE A 105 16.63 -13.99 -1.18
N TRP A 106 15.61 -13.32 -1.73
CA TRP A 106 14.79 -13.80 -2.85
C TRP A 106 14.91 -12.90 -4.09
N GLY A 107 16.12 -12.42 -4.37
CA GLY A 107 16.36 -11.38 -5.36
C GLY A 107 15.83 -11.72 -6.76
N ARG A 108 16.08 -12.93 -7.27
CA ARG A 108 15.54 -13.41 -8.57
C ARG A 108 14.03 -13.33 -8.64
N PHE A 109 13.34 -13.80 -7.60
CA PHE A 109 11.88 -13.75 -7.51
C PHE A 109 11.40 -12.30 -7.55
N TRP A 110 12.00 -11.43 -6.74
CA TRP A 110 11.65 -10.02 -6.68
C TRP A 110 11.81 -9.33 -8.03
N THR A 111 12.96 -9.46 -8.70
CA THR A 111 13.15 -8.90 -10.06
C THR A 111 12.12 -9.41 -11.07
N THR A 112 11.75 -10.68 -10.99
CA THR A 112 10.75 -11.27 -11.89
C THR A 112 9.37 -10.67 -11.66
N ILE A 113 8.95 -10.57 -10.40
CA ILE A 113 7.66 -9.99 -10.01
C ILE A 113 7.59 -8.50 -10.35
N VAL A 114 8.65 -7.73 -10.10
CA VAL A 114 8.71 -6.31 -10.47
C VAL A 114 8.62 -6.13 -11.98
N THR A 115 9.22 -7.02 -12.77
CA THR A 115 9.16 -6.95 -14.24
C THR A 115 7.74 -7.22 -14.76
N ILE A 116 7.07 -8.23 -14.21
CA ILE A 116 5.70 -8.61 -14.60
C ILE A 116 4.68 -7.58 -14.11
N GLY A 117 4.80 -7.20 -12.85
CA GLY A 117 3.89 -6.34 -12.12
C GLY A 117 4.43 -4.94 -11.91
N TRP A 118 5.13 -4.38 -12.89
CA TRP A 118 5.71 -3.04 -12.72
C TRP A 118 4.62 -1.99 -12.48
N TRP A 119 3.50 -2.06 -13.22
CA TRP A 119 2.45 -1.05 -13.15
C TRP A 119 1.60 -1.15 -11.88
N PRO A 120 1.18 -2.33 -11.37
CA PRO A 120 0.46 -2.39 -10.10
C PRO A 120 1.35 -1.96 -8.94
N LEU A 121 2.62 -2.39 -8.92
CA LEU A 121 3.57 -1.99 -7.87
C LEU A 121 3.88 -0.50 -7.91
N PHE A 122 3.94 0.11 -9.11
CA PHE A 122 4.10 1.55 -9.22
C PHE A 122 2.89 2.30 -8.65
N ILE A 123 1.67 1.89 -9.01
CA ILE A 123 0.45 2.52 -8.47
C ILE A 123 0.38 2.29 -6.95
N GLU A 124 0.66 1.08 -6.47
CA GLU A 124 0.71 0.74 -5.04
C GLU A 124 1.64 1.70 -4.27
N ALA A 125 2.87 1.89 -4.75
CA ALA A 125 3.84 2.79 -4.12
C ALA A 125 3.39 4.26 -4.10
N TRP A 126 2.73 4.74 -5.16
CA TRP A 126 2.19 6.09 -5.19
C TRP A 126 0.94 6.25 -4.31
N THR A 127 0.08 5.23 -4.27
CA THR A 127 -1.08 5.22 -3.37
C THR A 127 -0.65 5.18 -1.91
N PHE A 128 0.46 4.50 -1.59
CA PHE A 128 1.07 4.54 -0.27
C PHE A 128 1.48 5.96 0.13
N VAL A 129 2.22 6.68 -0.73
CA VAL A 129 2.64 8.07 -0.49
C VAL A 129 1.42 8.99 -0.33
N LEU A 130 0.41 8.78 -1.18
CA LEU A 130 -0.85 9.52 -1.10
C LEU A 130 -1.59 9.22 0.20
N GLN A 131 -1.65 7.96 0.63
CA GLN A 131 -2.32 7.53 1.85
C GLN A 131 -1.66 8.13 3.09
N VAL A 132 -0.32 8.14 3.17
CA VAL A 132 0.41 8.85 4.25
C VAL A 132 0.01 10.32 4.26
N SER A 133 0.12 10.98 3.10
CA SER A 133 -0.09 12.41 2.99
C SER A 133 -1.51 12.79 3.39
N LEU A 134 -2.51 12.04 2.91
CA LEU A 134 -3.92 12.25 3.23
C LEU A 134 -4.24 11.91 4.69
N ALA A 135 -3.66 10.85 5.26
CA ALA A 135 -3.90 10.50 6.66
C ALA A 135 -3.40 11.59 7.62
N TYR A 136 -2.19 12.10 7.37
CA TYR A 136 -1.65 13.23 8.14
C TYR A 136 -2.47 14.50 7.91
N LEU A 137 -2.79 14.82 6.66
CA LEU A 137 -3.60 16.00 6.35
C LEU A 137 -4.96 15.92 7.06
N TRP A 138 -5.66 14.79 6.95
CA TRP A 138 -6.96 14.55 7.57
C TRP A 138 -6.89 14.66 9.10
N TYR A 139 -5.89 14.04 9.74
CA TYR A 139 -5.79 14.11 11.20
C TYR A 139 -5.43 15.51 11.72
N TYR A 140 -4.41 16.16 11.14
CA TYR A 140 -3.91 17.45 11.66
C TYR A 140 -4.79 18.65 11.27
N THR A 141 -5.60 18.54 10.21
CA THR A 141 -6.50 19.62 9.79
C THR A 141 -7.89 19.55 10.43
N TRP A 142 -8.12 18.66 11.38
CA TRP A 142 -9.41 18.47 12.05
C TRP A 142 -10.02 19.77 12.62
N GLU A 143 -9.24 20.53 13.41
CA GLU A 143 -9.68 21.82 13.96
C GLU A 143 -9.60 22.96 12.94
N PRO A 144 -8.49 23.14 12.18
CA PRO A 144 -8.39 24.21 11.18
C PRO A 144 -9.46 24.17 10.09
N MET A 145 -9.86 22.97 9.63
CA MET A 145 -10.87 22.80 8.59
C MET A 145 -12.28 22.59 9.13
N ARG A 146 -12.52 22.89 10.41
CA ARG A 146 -13.85 22.77 11.01
C ARG A 146 -14.90 23.65 10.32
N ALA A 147 -14.49 24.83 9.82
CA ALA A 147 -15.32 25.71 9.00
C ALA A 147 -15.56 25.18 7.57
N PHE A 148 -14.68 24.31 7.08
CA PHE A 148 -14.72 23.71 5.74
C PHE A 148 -14.91 22.19 5.80
N LYS A 149 -15.88 21.74 6.62
CA LYS A 149 -16.10 20.30 6.89
C LYS A 149 -16.31 19.47 5.62
N GLY A 150 -16.90 20.04 4.56
CA GLY A 150 -17.04 19.37 3.25
C GLY A 150 -15.70 19.01 2.61
N VAL A 151 -14.70 19.90 2.68
CA VAL A 151 -13.35 19.65 2.17
C VAL A 151 -12.64 18.60 3.03
N HIS A 152 -12.79 18.69 4.35
CA HIS A 152 -12.23 17.72 5.27
C HIS A 152 -12.78 16.29 5.02
N MET A 153 -14.09 16.16 4.82
CA MET A 153 -14.71 14.89 4.44
C MET A 153 -14.26 14.40 3.06
N ALA A 154 -14.02 15.29 2.10
CA ALA A 154 -13.48 14.92 0.79
C ALA A 154 -12.05 14.36 0.91
N ILE A 155 -11.20 14.94 1.77
CA ILE A 155 -9.86 14.40 2.09
C ILE A 155 -9.99 13.00 2.70
N GLY A 156 -10.90 12.80 3.65
CA GLY A 156 -11.19 11.48 4.21
C GLY A 156 -11.69 10.48 3.15
N GLY A 157 -12.59 10.90 2.25
CA GLY A 157 -13.06 10.05 1.16
C GLY A 157 -11.94 9.64 0.21
N LEU A 158 -11.05 10.57 -0.15
CA LEU A 158 -9.85 10.27 -0.94
C LEU A 158 -8.90 9.32 -0.21
N LEU A 159 -8.77 9.44 1.12
CA LEU A 159 -7.97 8.53 1.94
C LEU A 159 -8.51 7.10 1.84
N ALA A 160 -9.82 6.92 1.97
CA ALA A 160 -10.46 5.60 1.84
C ALA A 160 -10.24 5.00 0.44
N VAL A 161 -10.39 5.81 -0.62
CA VAL A 161 -10.15 5.38 -2.01
C VAL A 161 -8.69 4.99 -2.22
N ALA A 162 -7.74 5.79 -1.71
CA ALA A 162 -6.33 5.49 -1.79
C ALA A 162 -5.97 4.17 -1.07
N SER A 163 -6.55 3.96 0.12
CA SER A 163 -6.36 2.72 0.90
C SER A 163 -6.86 1.49 0.14
N PHE A 164 -8.08 1.56 -0.39
CA PHE A 164 -8.64 0.46 -1.18
C PHE A 164 -7.81 0.19 -2.44
N LEU A 165 -7.41 1.25 -3.15
CA LEU A 165 -6.61 1.12 -4.37
C LEU A 165 -5.25 0.48 -4.08
N GLN A 166 -4.61 0.82 -2.96
CA GLN A 166 -3.35 0.20 -2.56
C GLN A 166 -3.51 -1.31 -2.33
N VAL A 167 -4.53 -1.73 -1.57
CA VAL A 167 -4.84 -3.15 -1.33
C VAL A 167 -5.14 -3.86 -2.65
N TYR A 168 -5.94 -3.25 -3.53
CA TYR A 168 -6.27 -3.84 -4.82
C TYR A 168 -5.03 -4.02 -5.70
N MET A 169 -4.11 -3.06 -5.74
CA MET A 169 -2.88 -3.17 -6.55
C MET A 169 -1.96 -4.30 -6.07
N ILE A 170 -1.79 -4.48 -4.76
CA ILE A 170 -1.00 -5.61 -4.25
C ILE A 170 -1.71 -6.95 -4.45
N ASP A 171 -3.05 -6.97 -4.44
CA ASP A 171 -3.85 -8.15 -4.75
C ASP A 171 -3.70 -8.61 -6.19
N VAL A 172 -3.50 -7.69 -7.15
CA VAL A 172 -3.19 -8.06 -8.54
C VAL A 172 -1.93 -8.94 -8.60
N ILE A 173 -0.89 -8.59 -7.82
CA ILE A 173 0.35 -9.36 -7.76
C ILE A 173 0.13 -10.69 -7.03
N ALA A 174 -0.52 -10.66 -5.86
CA ALA A 174 -0.77 -11.85 -5.07
C ALA A 174 -1.65 -12.87 -5.80
N SER A 175 -2.67 -12.40 -6.51
CA SER A 175 -3.56 -13.25 -7.31
C SER A 175 -2.85 -13.85 -8.53
N TYR A 176 -1.97 -13.09 -9.19
CA TYR A 176 -1.09 -13.63 -10.24
C TYR A 176 -0.19 -14.76 -9.73
N MET A 177 0.35 -14.64 -8.51
CA MET A 177 1.16 -15.70 -7.90
C MET A 177 0.36 -16.99 -7.66
N LEU A 178 -0.94 -16.88 -7.40
CA LEU A 178 -1.84 -18.03 -7.21
C LEU A 178 -2.35 -18.60 -8.54
N THR A 179 -2.57 -17.75 -9.53
CA THR A 179 -3.11 -18.13 -10.84
C THR A 179 -2.42 -17.32 -11.94
N PRO A 180 -1.26 -17.81 -12.43
CA PRO A 180 -0.51 -17.11 -13.46
C PRO A 180 -1.33 -16.96 -14.74
N THR A 181 -1.36 -15.74 -15.28
CA THR A 181 -1.96 -15.41 -16.57
C THR A 181 -0.92 -14.86 -17.53
N ASN A 182 -1.31 -14.45 -18.75
CA ASN A 182 -0.35 -13.81 -19.65
C ASN A 182 0.07 -12.44 -19.08
N PRO A 183 1.35 -12.24 -18.68
CA PRO A 183 1.81 -11.02 -18.04
C PRO A 183 1.75 -9.79 -18.97
N GLN A 184 1.71 -10.01 -20.29
CA GLN A 184 1.69 -8.92 -21.26
C GLN A 184 0.32 -8.31 -21.49
N ASN A 185 -0.73 -8.93 -20.95
CA ASN A 185 -2.07 -8.38 -20.99
C ASN A 185 -2.42 -7.79 -19.60
N PRO A 186 -2.40 -6.46 -19.44
CA PRO A 186 -2.60 -5.82 -18.13
C PRO A 186 -3.99 -6.10 -17.55
N VAL A 187 -5.01 -6.25 -18.40
CA VAL A 187 -6.38 -6.57 -17.97
C VAL A 187 -6.44 -7.99 -17.42
N ARG A 188 -5.77 -8.95 -18.06
CA ARG A 188 -5.73 -10.35 -17.59
C ARG A 188 -4.84 -10.53 -16.38
N LEU A 189 -3.87 -9.64 -16.18
CA LEU A 189 -3.09 -9.57 -14.96
C LEU A 189 -3.98 -9.08 -13.80
N ALA A 190 -4.72 -7.98 -14.00
CA ALA A 190 -5.58 -7.38 -12.99
C ALA A 190 -6.86 -8.18 -12.66
N LEU A 191 -7.45 -8.85 -13.65
CA LEU A 191 -8.72 -9.55 -13.56
C LEU A 191 -8.54 -11.05 -13.81
N ASN A 192 -7.58 -11.67 -13.12
CA ASN A 192 -7.42 -13.11 -13.11
C ASN A 192 -8.49 -13.79 -12.21
N PRO A 193 -8.71 -15.12 -12.31
CA PRO A 193 -9.77 -15.81 -11.57
C PRO A 193 -9.74 -15.65 -10.05
N THR A 194 -8.55 -15.41 -9.46
CA THR A 194 -8.38 -15.27 -8.01
C THR A 194 -8.41 -13.82 -7.55
N SER A 195 -8.31 -12.83 -8.45
CA SER A 195 -8.29 -11.40 -8.12
C SER A 195 -9.53 -10.96 -7.33
N TYR A 196 -10.72 -11.17 -7.89
CA TYR A 196 -11.98 -10.77 -7.26
C TYR A 196 -12.22 -11.43 -5.88
N PRO A 197 -12.17 -12.77 -5.73
CA PRO A 197 -12.40 -13.38 -4.43
C PRO A 197 -11.33 -12.97 -3.41
N LEU A 198 -10.08 -12.79 -3.83
CA LEU A 198 -9.00 -12.34 -2.95
C LEU A 198 -9.24 -10.93 -2.43
N THR A 199 -9.54 -9.99 -3.33
CA THR A 199 -9.80 -8.59 -2.95
C THR A 199 -11.02 -8.46 -2.06
N VAL A 200 -12.13 -9.13 -2.39
CA VAL A 200 -13.32 -9.11 -1.52
C VAL A 200 -12.99 -9.69 -0.15
N HIS A 201 -12.29 -10.83 -0.08
CA HIS A 201 -11.92 -11.44 1.19
C HIS A 201 -11.02 -10.53 2.04
N ARG A 202 -10.02 -9.89 1.43
CA ARG A 202 -9.10 -8.97 2.11
C ARG A 202 -9.76 -7.69 2.54
N THR A 203 -10.57 -7.05 1.69
CA THR A 203 -11.29 -5.83 2.06
C THR A 203 -12.25 -6.10 3.22
N VAL A 204 -13.06 -7.16 3.15
CA VAL A 204 -13.97 -7.51 4.25
C VAL A 204 -13.19 -7.89 5.51
N GLY A 205 -12.10 -8.64 5.38
CA GLY A 205 -11.23 -8.98 6.49
C GLY A 205 -10.64 -7.75 7.19
N ASN A 206 -10.16 -6.77 6.41
CA ASN A 206 -9.60 -5.53 6.92
C ASN A 206 -10.65 -4.69 7.68
N LEU A 207 -11.90 -4.66 7.20
CA LEU A 207 -12.99 -3.94 7.85
C LEU A 207 -13.53 -4.63 9.11
N ALA A 208 -13.34 -5.95 9.24
CA ALA A 208 -13.87 -6.74 10.34
C ALA A 208 -12.91 -6.87 11.54
N TYR A 209 -11.62 -6.55 11.35
CA TYR A 209 -10.57 -6.59 12.37
C TYR A 209 -10.72 -5.46 13.40
#